data_AF-A0A444ZLZ7-F1
#
_entry.id   AF-A0A444ZLZ7-F1
#
_cell.length_a   1.000
_cell.length_b   1.000
_cell.length_c   1.000
_cell.angle_alpha   90.00
_cell.angle_beta   90.00
_cell.angle_gamma   90.00
#
_symmetry.space_group_name_H-M   'P 1'
#
loop_
_entity.id
_entity.type
_entity.pdbx_description
1 polymer ?
#
loop_
_entity_poly.entity_id
_entity_poly.type
_entity_poly.pdbx_seq_one_letter_code
_entity_poly.pdbx_strand_id
1 'polypeptide(L)'
;MFQFIAPRLMDLEEGSGTEESDLDLLKKALIIDSHENNKHPSKMENESEEQEHIVMSRNKWSSIVYRRGQKQLTRLFLKEAEHALQLSQNEQDFTVP
;
A
#
# COMPACT_ATOMS: atom_id res chain seq x y z
N MET A 1 -4.43 8.20 -21.62
CA MET A 1 -3.74 7.26 -20.72
C MET A 1 -3.77 7.76 -19.27
N PHE A 2 -3.34 8.99 -18.96
CA PHE A 2 -3.35 9.55 -17.59
C PHE A 2 -4.73 9.71 -16.92
N GLN A 3 -5.77 10.06 -17.68
CA GLN A 3 -7.13 10.25 -17.15
C GLN A 3 -7.70 9.01 -16.43
N PHE A 4 -7.20 7.81 -16.71
CA PHE A 4 -7.72 6.58 -16.11
C PHE A 4 -6.96 6.15 -14.86
N ILE A 5 -5.74 6.66 -14.64
CA ILE A 5 -4.82 6.12 -13.64
C ILE A 5 -4.86 6.90 -12.33
N ALA A 6 -5.05 8.23 -12.40
CA ALA A 6 -5.27 9.02 -11.19
C ALA A 6 -6.56 8.62 -10.44
N PRO A 7 -7.71 8.41 -11.13
CA PRO A 7 -8.90 7.83 -10.50
C PRO A 7 -8.63 6.43 -9.95
N ARG A 8 -7.87 5.59 -10.68
CA ARG A 8 -7.53 4.24 -10.21
C ARG A 8 -6.73 4.24 -8.91
N LEU A 9 -5.80 5.18 -8.72
CA LEU A 9 -5.09 5.33 -7.45
C LEU A 9 -6.05 5.76 -6.33
N MET A 10 -6.97 6.68 -6.63
CA MET A 10 -7.99 7.15 -5.69
C MET A 10 -8.93 6.01 -5.27
N ASP A 11 -9.41 5.20 -6.22
CA ASP A 11 -10.23 4.00 -5.96
C ASP A 11 -9.49 2.97 -5.10
N LEU A 12 -8.17 2.83 -5.29
CA LEU A 12 -7.35 1.93 -4.49
C LEU A 12 -7.21 2.41 -3.04
N GLU A 13 -7.21 3.72 -2.80
CA GLU A 13 -7.15 4.30 -1.45
C GLU A 13 -8.53 4.37 -0.80
N GLU A 14 -9.59 4.46 -1.59
CA GLU A 14 -10.97 4.44 -1.12
C GLU A 14 -11.29 3.13 -0.37
N GLY A 15 -11.70 3.25 0.89
CA GLY A 15 -12.05 2.12 1.75
C GLY A 15 -10.87 1.30 2.27
N SER A 16 -9.63 1.55 1.83
CA SER A 16 -8.46 0.75 2.22
C SER A 16 -7.31 1.55 2.84
N GLY A 17 -7.39 2.88 2.79
CA GLY A 17 -6.38 3.79 3.34
C GLY A 17 -5.20 4.03 2.40
N THR A 18 -4.19 4.76 2.87
CA THR A 18 -2.99 5.09 2.08
C THR A 18 -1.98 3.93 2.03
N GLU A 19 -0.96 4.05 1.19
CA GLU A 19 0.20 3.15 1.21
C GLU A 19 0.88 3.08 2.60
N GLU A 20 0.93 4.21 3.30
CA GLU A 20 1.53 4.33 4.64
C GLU A 20 0.70 3.59 5.69
N SER A 21 -0.62 3.73 5.64
CA SER A 21 -1.52 2.97 6.50
C SER A 21 -1.31 1.45 6.34
N ASP A 22 -1.15 0.98 5.10
CA ASP A 22 -0.87 -0.44 4.85
C ASP A 22 0.50 -0.86 5.40
N LEU A 23 1.52 0.01 5.28
CA LEU A 23 2.84 -0.25 5.85
C LEU A 23 2.78 -0.36 7.38
N ASP A 24 2.04 0.51 8.05
CA ASP A 24 1.91 0.50 9.50
C ASP A 24 1.13 -0.72 10.01
N LEU A 25 0.09 -1.15 9.28
CA LEU A 25 -0.59 -2.42 9.56
C LEU A 25 0.35 -3.62 9.45
N LEU A 26 1.24 -3.63 8.44
CA LEU A 26 2.23 -4.69 8.27
C LEU A 26 3.31 -4.67 9.34
N LYS A 27 3.76 -3.49 9.78
CA LYS A 27 4.74 -3.36 10.89
C LYS A 27 4.20 -3.87 12.21
N LYS A 28 2.90 -3.65 12.46
CA LYS A 28 2.23 -4.09 13.70
C LYS A 28 1.74 -5.54 13.65
N ALA A 29 1.85 -6.23 12.52
CA ALA A 29 1.21 -7.53 12.32
C ALA A 29 1.87 -8.67 13.12
N LEU A 30 1.05 -9.39 13.89
CA LEU A 30 1.35 -10.73 14.40
C LEU A 30 0.51 -11.75 13.63
N ILE A 31 1.17 -12.58 12.82
CA ILE A 31 0.49 -13.55 11.95
C ILE A 31 0.17 -14.81 12.75
N ILE A 32 -1.12 -15.17 12.83
CA ILE A 32 -1.55 -16.47 13.34
C ILE A 32 -1.87 -17.37 12.15
N ASP A 33 -1.16 -18.49 12.03
CA ASP A 33 -1.52 -19.56 11.11
C ASP A 33 -2.71 -20.32 11.67
N SER A 34 -3.78 -20.42 10.87
CA SER A 34 -5.05 -21.04 11.27
C SER A 34 -4.96 -22.55 11.51
N HIS A 35 -3.76 -23.14 11.45
CA HIS A 35 -3.55 -24.58 11.52
C HIS A 35 -3.13 -25.08 12.90
N GLU A 36 -2.71 -24.19 13.81
CA GLU A 36 -2.41 -24.59 15.19
C GLU A 36 -3.06 -23.66 16.22
N ASN A 37 -3.76 -24.30 17.16
CA ASN A 37 -4.28 -23.79 18.41
C ASN A 37 -5.50 -22.85 18.38
N ASN A 38 -6.63 -23.47 18.74
CA ASN A 38 -7.65 -22.95 19.65
C ASN A 38 -7.04 -22.51 21.01
N LYS A 39 -6.07 -21.59 21.00
CA LYS A 39 -5.69 -20.84 22.18
C LYS A 39 -5.82 -19.38 21.78
N HIS A 40 -6.93 -18.79 22.20
CA HIS A 40 -7.00 -17.35 22.44
C HIS A 40 -5.63 -16.89 22.95
N PRO A 41 -4.94 -15.92 22.32
CA PRO A 41 -3.96 -15.17 23.06
C PRO A 41 -4.80 -14.43 24.09
N SER A 42 -4.86 -14.97 25.30
CA SER A 42 -5.29 -14.25 26.48
C SER A 42 -4.58 -12.90 26.41
N LYS A 43 -5.35 -11.82 26.42
CA LYS A 43 -4.88 -10.47 26.72
C LYS A 43 -3.74 -10.58 27.73
N MET A 44 -2.51 -10.45 27.26
CA MET A 44 -1.39 -10.20 28.15
C MET A 44 -1.44 -8.69 28.34
N GLU A 45 -2.26 -8.29 29.31
CA GLU A 45 -2.19 -6.99 29.94
C GLU A 45 -0.83 -6.94 30.66
N ASN A 46 0.21 -6.57 29.91
CA ASN A 46 1.45 -6.06 30.49
C ASN A 46 1.68 -4.71 29.85
N GLU A 47 1.39 -3.70 30.67
CA GLU A 47 1.69 -2.30 30.48
C GLU A 47 3.20 -2.13 30.25
N SER A 48 3.57 -1.84 29.00
CA SER A 48 4.76 -1.06 28.65
C SER A 48 4.41 -0.30 27.38
N GLU A 49 4.61 1.01 27.40
CA GLU A 49 4.45 1.92 26.27
C GLU A 49 5.34 1.47 25.10
N GLU A 50 4.87 0.67 24.13
CA GLU A 50 5.56 0.45 22.84
C GLU A 50 4.70 -0.44 21.91
N GLN A 51 4.20 0.15 20.81
CA GLN A 51 3.51 -0.46 19.66
C GLN A 51 2.43 -1.54 19.93
N GLU A 52 1.15 -1.15 19.88
CA GLU A 52 0.02 -2.09 19.80
C GLU A 52 0.18 -3.06 18.61
N HIS A 53 0.44 -4.33 18.92
CA HIS A 53 0.51 -5.39 17.93
C HIS A 53 -0.90 -5.82 17.49
N ILE A 54 -1.10 -5.95 16.17
CA ILE A 54 -2.38 -6.36 15.56
C ILE A 54 -2.27 -7.82 15.15
N VAL A 55 -3.04 -8.67 15.81
CA VAL A 55 -3.19 -10.08 15.44
C VAL A 55 -4.00 -10.20 14.15
N MET A 56 -3.47 -10.92 13.15
CA MET A 56 -4.18 -11.17 11.90
C MET A 56 -3.85 -12.54 11.30
N SER A 57 -4.77 -13.07 10.48
CA SER A 57 -4.50 -14.30 9.72
C SER A 57 -3.53 -14.05 8.58
N ARG A 58 -2.85 -15.11 8.13
CA ARG A 58 -1.96 -15.05 6.96
C ARG A 58 -2.65 -14.51 5.71
N ASN A 59 -3.90 -14.90 5.45
CA ASN A 59 -4.66 -14.40 4.29
C ASN A 59 -4.92 -12.89 4.37
N LYS A 60 -5.22 -12.38 5.57
CA LYS A 60 -5.40 -10.94 5.78
C LYS A 60 -4.09 -10.18 5.57
N TRP A 61 -2.99 -10.71 6.11
CA TRP A 61 -1.65 -10.15 5.88
C TRP A 61 -1.29 -10.13 4.39
N SER A 62 -1.46 -11.25 3.68
CA SER A 62 -1.19 -11.34 2.24
C SER A 62 -2.04 -10.37 1.42
N SER A 63 -3.30 -10.15 1.80
CA SER A 63 -4.18 -9.18 1.13
C SER A 63 -3.70 -7.73 1.31
N ILE A 64 -3.18 -7.38 2.49
CA ILE A 64 -2.60 -6.05 2.76
C ILE A 64 -1.32 -5.85 1.93
N VAL A 65 -0.45 -6.87 1.88
CA VAL A 65 0.77 -6.82 1.03
C VAL A 65 0.43 -6.60 -0.44
N TYR A 66 -0.52 -7.38 -0.98
CA TYR A 66 -0.92 -7.28 -2.38
C TYR A 66 -1.44 -5.89 -2.72
N ARG A 67 -2.36 -5.37 -1.91
CA ARG A 67 -2.94 -4.04 -2.12
C ARG A 67 -1.91 -2.93 -2.02
N ARG A 68 -1.00 -2.98 -1.03
CA ARG A 68 0.10 -2.01 -0.91
C ARG A 68 0.95 -1.99 -2.18
N GLY A 69 1.28 -3.17 -2.71
CA GLY A 69 2.00 -3.30 -3.97
C GLY A 69 1.25 -2.66 -5.15
N GLN A 70 -0.07 -2.83 -5.24
CA GLN A 70 -0.88 -2.17 -6.28
C GLN A 70 -0.80 -0.64 -6.20
N LYS A 71 -0.88 -0.07 -5.00
CA LYS A 71 -0.75 1.38 -4.78
C LYS A 71 0.63 1.88 -5.19
N GLN A 72 1.68 1.19 -4.75
CA GLN A 72 3.07 1.51 -5.09
C GLN A 72 3.31 1.51 -6.60
N LEU A 73 2.89 0.45 -7.28
CA LEU A 73 3.07 0.33 -8.72
C LEU A 73 2.29 1.39 -9.48
N THR A 74 1.04 1.67 -9.08
CA THR A 74 0.21 2.72 -9.71
C THR A 74 0.85 4.10 -9.55
N ARG A 75 1.36 4.43 -8.35
CA ARG A 75 2.06 5.69 -8.08
C ARG A 75 3.34 5.83 -8.89
N LEU A 76 4.17 4.80 -8.96
CA LEU A 76 5.41 4.81 -9.74
C LEU A 76 5.13 4.94 -11.24
N PHE A 77 4.13 4.23 -11.74
CA PHE A 77 3.72 4.34 -13.14
C PHE A 77 3.27 5.76 -13.49
N LEU A 78 2.45 6.39 -12.64
CA LEU A 78 2.01 7.78 -12.82
C LEU A 78 3.21 8.74 -12.91
N LYS A 79 4.17 8.61 -11.98
CA LYS A 79 5.37 9.45 -11.95
C LYS A 79 6.21 9.28 -13.23
N GLU A 80 6.43 8.04 -13.66
CA GLU A 80 7.22 7.77 -14.86
C GLU A 80 6.52 8.29 -16.12
N ALA A 81 5.21 8.10 -16.19
CA ALA A 81 4.44 8.58 -17.31
C ALA A 81 4.43 10.13 -17.36
N GLU A 82 4.29 10.81 -16.22
CA GLU A 82 4.40 12.28 -16.14
C GLU A 82 5.77 12.77 -16.62
N HIS A 83 6.84 12.10 -16.20
CA HIS A 83 8.19 12.40 -16.65
C HIS A 83 8.35 12.21 -18.16
N ALA A 84 7.84 11.10 -18.72
CA ALA A 84 7.85 10.85 -20.16
C ALA A 84 7.06 11.91 -20.95
N LEU A 85 5.95 12.40 -20.39
CA LEU A 85 5.16 13.49 -20.98
C LEU A 85 5.99 14.80 -21.02
N GLN A 86 6.64 15.17 -19.92
CA GLN A 86 7.49 16.37 -19.86
C GLN A 86 8.64 16.31 -20.86
N LEU A 87 9.30 15.15 -21.00
CA LEU A 87 10.34 14.95 -22.01
C LEU A 87 9.79 15.15 -23.43
N SER A 88 8.62 14.58 -23.73
CA SER A 88 8.00 14.71 -25.05
C SER A 88 7.62 16.16 -25.42
N GLN A 89 7.26 16.98 -24.42
CA GLN A 89 6.94 18.39 -24.61
C GLN A 89 8.22 19.22 -24.85
N ASN A 90 9.26 18.99 -24.05
CA ASN A 90 10.55 19.67 -24.20
C ASN A 90 11.22 19.36 -25.56
N GLU A 91 11.05 18.15 -26.09
CA GLU A 91 11.52 17.78 -27.43
C GLU A 91 10.78 18.53 -28.55
N GLN A 92 9.50 18.85 -28.36
CA GLN A 92 8.71 19.65 -29.31
C GLN A 92 9.10 21.14 -29.28
N ASP A 93 9.43 21.67 -28.11
CA ASP A 93 9.84 23.08 -27.98
C ASP A 93 11.22 23.36 -28.61
N PHE A 94 12.09 22.35 -28.71
CA PHE A 94 13.41 22.46 -29.36
C PHE A 94 13.38 22.26 -30.89
N THR A 95 12.22 21.90 -31.46
CA THR A 95 12.07 21.60 -32.89
C THR A 95 11.29 22.67 -33.67
N VAL A 96 10.97 23.81 -33.05
CA VAL A 96 10.41 24.98 -33.74
C VAL A 96 11.55 25.96 -34.07
N PRO A 97 11.87 26.23 -35.35
CA PRO A 97 12.87 27.22 -35.76
C PRO A 97 12.43 28.66 -35.53
#